data_AF-M7XDF5-F1
#
_entry.id   AF-M7XDF5-F1
#
_cell.length_a   1.000
_cell.length_b   1.000
_cell.length_c   1.000
_cell.angle_alpha   90.00
_cell.angle_beta   90.00
_cell.angle_gamma   90.00
#
_symmetry.space_group_name_H-M   'P 1'
#
loop_
_entity.id
_entity.type
_entity.pdbx_description
1 polymer ?
#
loop_
_entity_poly.entity_id
_entity_poly.type
_entity_poly.pdbx_seq_one_letter_code
_entity_poly.pdbx_strand_id
1 'polypeptide(L)'
;MVISEIDSSAATSLQAVKLLALYLTGDKEGAISSLKEWLSDSAIGSNPVLRLIAGIIFMHEQDYNEALKHTHTGGTLDLHALNVQIFLKMHRSDYADKQLKIMQQTDEDHTLTQLANAWLDIAVGGSKIREAYLIFQDFAEKYPMTGMVLNGKAVCCMHMGSFEEAETLLLEALNKDAKDPETLANLIVCNLHLGKPSSRYFSQLKLSHPDHVLVKTTTSAEDNFERALQAVA
;
A
#
# COMPACT_ATOMS: atom_id res chain seq x y z
N MET A 1 23.50 5.61 -11.12
CA MET A 1 22.22 5.01 -10.67
C MET A 1 21.95 3.83 -11.59
N VAL A 2 21.51 2.69 -11.06
CA VAL A 2 21.26 1.43 -11.81
C VAL A 2 20.34 1.64 -13.05
N ILE A 3 19.54 2.71 -13.06
CA ILE A 3 18.70 3.17 -14.18
C ILE A 3 19.48 3.35 -15.50
N SER A 4 20.77 3.75 -15.44
CA SER A 4 21.60 3.95 -16.63
C SER A 4 22.20 2.67 -17.22
N GLU A 5 22.07 1.53 -16.53
CA GLU A 5 22.61 0.23 -16.97
C GLU A 5 21.60 -0.58 -17.80
N ILE A 6 20.35 -0.12 -17.89
CA ILE A 6 19.29 -0.77 -18.66
C ILE A 6 19.15 -0.07 -20.01
N ASP A 7 19.80 -0.64 -21.03
CA ASP A 7 19.77 -0.17 -22.42
C ASP A 7 18.46 -0.50 -23.12
N SER A 8 18.09 0.26 -24.16
CA SER A 8 16.86 0.10 -24.94
C SER A 8 16.69 -1.26 -25.63
N SER A 9 17.73 -2.10 -25.63
CA SER A 9 17.70 -3.50 -26.11
C SER A 9 17.35 -4.51 -25.01
N ALA A 10 17.21 -4.09 -23.75
CA ALA A 10 16.86 -4.96 -22.64
C ALA A 10 15.41 -5.48 -22.75
N ALA A 11 15.14 -6.62 -22.13
CA ALA A 11 13.81 -7.21 -22.12
C ALA A 11 12.74 -6.22 -21.63
N THR A 12 11.55 -6.26 -22.23
CA THR A 12 10.41 -5.40 -21.89
C THR A 12 10.13 -5.34 -20.38
N SER A 13 10.29 -6.46 -19.67
CA SER A 13 10.09 -6.52 -18.22
C SER A 13 11.08 -5.62 -17.44
N LEU A 14 12.35 -5.55 -17.88
CA LEU A 14 13.36 -4.68 -17.25
C LEU A 14 13.12 -3.21 -17.60
N GLN A 15 12.68 -2.94 -18.83
CA GLN A 15 12.28 -1.60 -19.25
C GLN A 15 11.06 -1.11 -18.46
N ALA A 16 10.09 -1.97 -18.18
CA ALA A 16 8.94 -1.63 -17.33
C ALA A 16 9.40 -1.26 -15.90
N VAL A 17 10.32 -2.02 -15.31
CA VAL A 17 10.87 -1.68 -13.98
C VAL A 17 11.64 -0.36 -14.00
N LYS A 18 12.40 -0.10 -15.07
CA LYS A 18 13.08 1.20 -15.28
C LYS A 18 12.07 2.35 -15.32
N LEU A 19 10.94 2.15 -15.99
CA LEU A 19 9.87 3.14 -16.09
C LEU A 19 9.27 3.47 -14.72
N LEU A 20 9.04 2.45 -13.87
CA LEU A 20 8.60 2.66 -12.50
C LEU A 20 9.62 3.45 -11.68
N ALA A 21 10.91 3.16 -11.85
CA ALA A 21 11.96 3.93 -11.16
C ALA A 21 11.94 5.41 -11.59
N LEU A 22 11.81 5.69 -12.90
CA LEU A 22 11.71 7.06 -13.41
C LEU A 22 10.49 7.81 -12.86
N TYR A 23 9.34 7.13 -12.81
CA TYR A 23 8.10 7.63 -12.22
C TYR A 23 8.31 8.04 -10.74
N LEU A 24 8.94 7.17 -9.95
CA LEU A 24 9.20 7.43 -8.53
C LEU A 24 10.27 8.52 -8.29
N THR A 25 11.22 8.70 -9.21
CA THR A 25 12.24 9.76 -9.11
C THR A 25 11.77 11.15 -9.54
N GLY A 26 10.58 11.25 -10.15
CA GLY A 26 9.92 12.53 -10.42
C GLY A 26 9.50 12.79 -11.87
N ASP A 27 9.86 11.94 -12.85
CA ASP A 27 9.39 12.08 -14.24
C ASP A 27 8.05 11.37 -14.43
N LYS A 28 7.00 11.89 -13.81
CA LYS A 28 5.68 11.25 -13.78
C LYS A 28 5.00 11.28 -15.15
N GLU A 29 4.98 12.44 -15.80
CA GLU A 29 4.25 12.64 -17.06
C GLU A 29 4.88 11.88 -18.23
N GLY A 30 6.23 11.88 -18.32
CA GLY A 30 6.96 11.13 -19.34
C GLY A 30 6.79 9.63 -19.16
N ALA A 31 6.83 9.15 -17.90
CA ALA A 31 6.64 7.75 -17.59
C ALA A 31 5.22 7.27 -17.93
N ILE A 32 4.18 8.03 -17.58
CA ILE A 32 2.79 7.68 -17.87
C ILE A 32 2.52 7.68 -19.38
N SER A 33 3.06 8.64 -20.12
CA SER A 33 2.88 8.73 -21.58
C SER A 33 3.50 7.52 -22.28
N SER A 34 4.74 7.18 -21.92
CA SER A 34 5.44 6.00 -22.45
C SER A 34 4.73 4.70 -22.07
N LEU A 35 4.21 4.62 -20.83
CA LEU A 35 3.43 3.48 -20.37
C LEU A 35 2.17 3.25 -21.22
N LYS A 36 1.41 4.31 -21.50
CA LYS A 36 0.19 4.23 -22.32
C LYS A 36 0.49 3.81 -23.76
N GLU A 37 1.61 4.27 -24.33
CA GLU A 37 2.07 3.83 -25.65
C GLU A 37 2.36 2.33 -25.65
N TRP A 38 3.10 1.82 -24.66
CA TRP A 38 3.46 0.40 -24.58
C TRP A 38 2.27 -0.51 -24.29
N LEU A 39 1.28 -0.03 -23.53
CA LEU A 39 0.04 -0.75 -23.28
C LEU A 39 -0.88 -0.79 -24.51
N SER A 40 -0.71 0.15 -25.45
CA SER A 40 -1.47 0.17 -26.70
C SER A 40 -0.95 -0.88 -27.70
N ASP A 41 0.31 -1.30 -27.57
CA ASP A 41 0.88 -2.38 -28.37
C ASP A 41 0.45 -3.76 -27.82
N SER A 42 -0.32 -4.50 -28.61
CA SER A 42 -0.83 -5.83 -28.25
C SER A 42 0.26 -6.88 -27.95
N ALA A 43 1.45 -6.76 -28.54
CA ALA A 43 2.54 -7.72 -28.36
C ALA A 43 3.29 -7.49 -27.03
N ILE A 44 3.35 -6.24 -26.58
CA ILE A 44 4.09 -5.80 -25.38
C ILE A 44 3.13 -5.76 -24.19
N GLY A 45 1.91 -5.28 -24.40
CA GLY A 45 0.85 -5.14 -23.41
C GLY A 45 0.32 -6.47 -22.85
N SER A 46 0.71 -7.63 -23.38
CA SER A 46 0.42 -8.94 -22.78
C SER A 46 1.40 -9.36 -21.69
N ASN A 47 2.52 -8.65 -21.52
CA ASN A 47 3.54 -8.99 -20.53
C ASN A 47 3.01 -8.76 -19.10
N PRO A 48 2.97 -9.78 -18.23
CA PRO A 48 2.47 -9.65 -16.86
C PRO A 48 3.22 -8.62 -16.02
N VAL A 49 4.54 -8.48 -16.21
CA VAL A 49 5.36 -7.50 -15.47
C VAL A 49 5.01 -6.08 -15.89
N LEU A 50 4.83 -5.83 -17.19
CA LEU A 50 4.40 -4.52 -17.67
C LEU A 50 3.02 -4.14 -17.12
N ARG A 51 2.07 -5.10 -17.11
CA ARG A 51 0.74 -4.90 -16.52
C ARG A 51 0.79 -4.62 -15.03
N LEU A 52 1.67 -5.30 -14.30
CA LEU A 52 1.86 -5.08 -12.86
C LEU A 52 2.38 -3.67 -12.60
N ILE A 53 3.43 -3.26 -13.33
CA ILE A 53 3.99 -1.91 -13.24
C ILE A 53 2.94 -0.86 -13.62
N ALA A 54 2.17 -1.10 -14.69
CA ALA A 54 1.09 -0.21 -15.09
C ALA A 54 0.07 -0.03 -13.96
N GLY A 55 -0.37 -1.14 -13.36
CA GLY A 55 -1.30 -1.12 -12.23
C GLY A 55 -0.75 -0.35 -11.02
N ILE A 56 0.54 -0.49 -10.69
CA ILE A 56 1.19 0.26 -9.60
C ILE A 56 1.19 1.76 -9.91
N ILE A 57 1.60 2.16 -11.11
CA ILE A 57 1.65 3.58 -11.50
C ILE A 57 0.25 4.20 -11.47
N PHE A 58 -0.75 3.54 -12.08
CA PHE A 58 -2.13 4.04 -12.07
C PHE A 58 -2.73 4.06 -10.66
N MET A 59 -2.36 3.12 -9.78
CA MET A 59 -2.76 3.14 -8.38
C MET A 59 -2.17 4.35 -7.63
N HIS A 60 -0.93 4.74 -7.91
CA HIS A 60 -0.32 5.95 -7.35
C HIS A 60 -1.01 7.24 -7.84
N GLU A 61 -1.44 7.28 -9.10
CA GLU A 61 -2.23 8.36 -9.68
C GLU A 61 -3.71 8.35 -9.25
N GLN A 62 -4.11 7.35 -8.43
CA GLN A 62 -5.50 7.13 -7.99
C GLN A 62 -6.50 6.85 -9.13
N ASP A 63 -6.01 6.50 -10.32
CA ASP A 63 -6.82 6.07 -11.45
C ASP A 63 -7.05 4.56 -11.40
N TYR A 64 -7.90 4.14 -10.47
CA TYR A 64 -8.18 2.73 -10.22
C TYR A 64 -8.89 2.04 -11.40
N ASN A 65 -9.64 2.79 -12.20
CA ASN A 65 -10.36 2.24 -13.35
C ASN A 65 -9.40 1.85 -14.47
N GLU A 66 -8.43 2.72 -14.81
CA GLU A 66 -7.39 2.38 -15.78
C GLU A 66 -6.50 1.25 -15.25
N ALA A 67 -6.16 1.24 -13.96
CA ALA A 67 -5.40 0.14 -13.37
C ALA A 67 -6.08 -1.22 -13.61
N LEU A 68 -7.37 -1.34 -13.26
CA LEU A 68 -8.13 -2.59 -13.38
C LEU A 68 -8.32 -3.06 -14.83
N LYS A 69 -8.38 -2.14 -15.80
CA LYS A 69 -8.46 -2.52 -17.23
C LYS A 69 -7.27 -3.37 -17.66
N HIS A 70 -6.09 -3.10 -17.11
CA HIS A 70 -4.85 -3.78 -17.49
C HIS A 70 -4.50 -4.97 -16.59
N THR A 71 -4.94 -4.95 -15.33
CA THR A 71 -4.58 -5.98 -14.34
C THR A 71 -5.62 -7.10 -14.19
N HIS A 72 -6.86 -6.92 -14.67
CA HIS A 72 -7.93 -7.92 -14.48
C HIS A 72 -7.84 -9.13 -15.43
N THR A 73 -7.29 -8.95 -16.63
CA THR A 73 -7.26 -10.02 -17.66
C THR A 73 -6.04 -10.93 -17.54
N GLY A 74 -6.26 -12.25 -17.36
CA GLY A 74 -5.22 -13.28 -17.45
C GLY A 74 -4.11 -13.14 -16.41
N GLY A 75 -4.49 -12.95 -15.14
CA GLY A 75 -3.59 -12.54 -14.07
C GLY A 75 -2.70 -13.64 -13.51
N THR A 76 -1.47 -13.28 -13.17
CA THR A 76 -0.62 -14.00 -12.21
C THR A 76 -1.10 -13.71 -10.78
N LEU A 77 -0.63 -14.47 -9.79
CA LEU A 77 -0.93 -14.20 -8.38
C LEU A 77 -0.61 -12.74 -7.98
N ASP A 78 0.46 -12.16 -8.52
CA ASP A 78 0.84 -10.76 -8.28
C ASP A 78 -0.21 -9.75 -8.78
N LEU A 79 -0.76 -10.00 -9.98
CA LEU A 79 -1.81 -9.16 -10.54
C LEU A 79 -3.12 -9.29 -9.75
N HIS A 80 -3.45 -10.49 -9.29
CA HIS A 80 -4.62 -10.69 -8.42
C HIS A 80 -4.46 -10.00 -7.06
N ALA A 81 -3.28 -10.09 -6.44
CA ALA A 81 -3.00 -9.40 -5.18
C ALA A 81 -3.09 -7.87 -5.34
N LEU A 82 -2.56 -7.33 -6.45
CA LEU A 82 -2.69 -5.91 -6.77
C LEU A 82 -4.17 -5.52 -6.98
N ASN A 83 -4.97 -6.37 -7.65
CA ASN A 83 -6.40 -6.13 -7.79
C ASN A 83 -7.13 -6.10 -6.45
N VAL A 84 -6.78 -6.98 -5.51
CA VAL A 84 -7.32 -6.93 -4.14
C VAL A 84 -7.02 -5.56 -3.51
N GLN A 85 -5.77 -5.08 -3.58
CA GLN A 85 -5.42 -3.75 -3.05
C GLN A 85 -6.24 -2.63 -3.72
N ILE A 86 -6.36 -2.65 -5.05
CA ILE A 86 -7.12 -1.63 -5.79
C ILE A 86 -8.59 -1.65 -5.37
N PHE A 87 -9.23 -2.82 -5.30
CA PHE A 87 -10.63 -2.93 -4.87
C PHE A 87 -10.85 -2.46 -3.44
N LEU A 88 -9.91 -2.73 -2.53
CA LEU A 88 -9.95 -2.19 -1.17
C LEU A 88 -9.82 -0.67 -1.15
N LYS A 89 -8.93 -0.08 -1.95
CA LYS A 89 -8.80 1.38 -2.12
C LYS A 89 -10.05 2.03 -2.74
N MET A 90 -10.79 1.30 -3.56
CA MET A 90 -12.09 1.72 -4.09
C MET A 90 -13.25 1.52 -3.10
N HIS A 91 -12.98 1.07 -1.88
CA HIS A 91 -13.99 0.71 -0.87
C HIS A 91 -14.97 -0.39 -1.35
N ARG A 92 -14.51 -1.32 -2.19
CA ARG A 92 -15.27 -2.44 -2.76
C ARG A 92 -14.73 -3.77 -2.26
N SER A 93 -14.96 -4.06 -0.98
CA SER A 93 -14.54 -5.33 -0.35
C SER A 93 -15.21 -6.56 -0.99
N ASP A 94 -16.37 -6.41 -1.61
CA ASP A 94 -17.09 -7.46 -2.33
C ASP A 94 -16.35 -7.96 -3.58
N TYR A 95 -15.69 -7.06 -4.32
CA TYR A 95 -14.85 -7.45 -5.46
C TYR A 95 -13.48 -7.94 -5.02
N ALA A 96 -12.93 -7.40 -3.94
CA ALA A 96 -11.69 -7.87 -3.33
C ALA A 96 -11.82 -9.36 -2.89
N ASP A 97 -12.93 -9.73 -2.24
CA ASP A 97 -13.23 -11.12 -1.85
C ASP A 97 -13.28 -12.08 -3.06
N LYS A 98 -13.86 -11.63 -4.18
CA LYS A 98 -13.89 -12.44 -5.42
C LYS A 98 -12.48 -12.68 -5.98
N GLN A 99 -11.60 -11.67 -5.94
CA GLN A 99 -10.22 -11.85 -6.38
C GLN A 99 -9.45 -12.76 -5.43
N LEU A 100 -9.64 -12.60 -4.12
CA LEU A 100 -8.99 -13.45 -3.12
C LEU A 100 -9.37 -14.92 -3.28
N LYS A 101 -10.65 -15.23 -3.56
CA LYS A 101 -11.08 -16.60 -3.83
C LYS A 101 -10.38 -17.24 -5.01
N ILE A 102 -10.08 -16.47 -6.07
CA ILE A 102 -9.30 -16.96 -7.22
C ILE A 102 -7.86 -17.25 -6.79
N MET A 103 -7.27 -16.40 -5.96
CA MET A 103 -5.93 -16.63 -5.41
C MET A 103 -5.88 -17.88 -4.55
N GLN A 104 -6.85 -18.07 -3.65
CA GLN A 104 -6.98 -19.26 -2.81
C GLN A 104 -7.18 -20.55 -3.62
N GLN A 105 -7.94 -20.49 -4.71
CA GLN A 105 -8.09 -21.64 -5.62
C GLN A 105 -6.80 -21.98 -6.36
N THR A 106 -5.92 -21.00 -6.57
CA THR A 106 -4.63 -21.20 -7.24
C THR A 106 -3.60 -21.76 -6.27
N ASP A 107 -3.41 -21.09 -5.14
CA ASP A 107 -2.52 -21.49 -4.06
C ASP A 107 -2.92 -20.75 -2.77
N GLU A 108 -3.57 -21.47 -1.85
CA GLU A 108 -4.04 -20.95 -0.57
C GLU A 108 -2.89 -20.62 0.39
N ASP A 109 -1.84 -21.44 0.40
CA ASP A 109 -0.71 -21.32 1.34
C ASP A 109 0.35 -20.32 0.85
N HIS A 110 0.22 -19.84 -0.39
CA HIS A 110 1.12 -18.83 -0.94
C HIS A 110 1.13 -17.57 -0.05
N THR A 111 2.33 -17.06 0.26
CA THR A 111 2.51 -15.88 1.13
C THR A 111 1.72 -14.68 0.64
N LEU A 112 1.67 -14.48 -0.68
CA LEU A 112 0.90 -13.39 -1.30
C LEU A 112 -0.62 -13.55 -1.12
N THR A 113 -1.15 -14.78 -1.19
CA THR A 113 -2.56 -15.07 -0.93
C THR A 113 -2.91 -14.79 0.53
N GLN A 114 -2.06 -15.24 1.45
CA GLN A 114 -2.22 -14.99 2.88
C GLN A 114 -2.15 -13.48 3.20
N LEU A 115 -1.24 -12.74 2.58
CA LEU A 115 -1.13 -11.30 2.75
C LEU A 115 -2.37 -10.55 2.20
N ALA A 116 -2.86 -10.95 1.03
CA ALA A 116 -4.09 -10.40 0.46
C ALA A 116 -5.31 -10.69 1.33
N ASN A 117 -5.36 -11.87 1.96
CA ASN A 117 -6.38 -12.23 2.93
C ASN A 117 -6.34 -11.31 4.16
N ALA A 118 -5.15 -11.10 4.75
CA ALA A 118 -4.99 -10.21 5.88
C ALA A 118 -5.43 -8.76 5.59
N TRP A 119 -5.17 -8.23 4.38
CA TRP A 119 -5.65 -6.91 3.99
C TRP A 119 -7.18 -6.84 3.89
N LEU A 120 -7.81 -7.87 3.31
CA LEU A 120 -9.27 -7.94 3.23
C LEU A 120 -9.90 -8.03 4.62
N ASP A 121 -9.35 -8.88 5.49
CA ASP A 121 -9.83 -9.06 6.86
C ASP A 121 -9.72 -7.78 7.69
N ILE A 122 -8.61 -7.02 7.54
CA ILE A 122 -8.48 -5.69 8.15
C ILE A 122 -9.56 -4.74 7.64
N ALA A 123 -9.81 -4.72 6.33
CA ALA A 123 -10.78 -3.82 5.73
C ALA A 123 -12.24 -4.17 6.10
N VAL A 124 -12.57 -5.45 6.27
CA VAL A 124 -13.89 -5.91 6.71
C VAL A 124 -14.08 -5.62 8.21
N GLY A 125 -13.05 -5.83 9.02
CA GLY A 125 -13.09 -5.58 10.45
C GLY A 125 -13.88 -6.61 11.25
N GLY A 126 -14.25 -6.24 12.49
CA GLY A 126 -15.01 -7.11 13.39
C GLY A 126 -14.22 -8.35 13.81
N SER A 127 -14.84 -9.53 13.72
CA SER A 127 -14.18 -10.79 14.11
C SER A 127 -13.00 -11.17 13.21
N LYS A 128 -12.93 -10.63 11.98
CA LYS A 128 -11.87 -10.91 11.00
C LYS A 128 -10.51 -10.32 11.36
N ILE A 129 -10.47 -9.27 12.19
CA ILE A 129 -9.21 -8.68 12.67
C ILE A 129 -8.32 -9.72 13.36
N ARG A 130 -8.92 -10.65 14.10
CA ARG A 130 -8.16 -11.71 14.76
C ARG A 130 -7.53 -12.69 13.77
N GLU A 131 -8.22 -12.99 12.68
CA GLU A 131 -7.70 -13.83 11.60
C GLU A 131 -6.51 -13.12 10.94
N ALA A 132 -6.63 -11.84 10.59
CA ALA A 132 -5.52 -11.03 10.07
C ALA A 132 -4.32 -10.98 11.02
N TYR A 133 -4.55 -10.84 12.33
CA TYR A 133 -3.48 -10.86 13.33
C TYR A 133 -2.70 -12.18 13.31
N LEU A 134 -3.41 -13.31 13.24
CA LEU A 134 -2.79 -14.64 13.19
C LEU A 134 -1.95 -14.82 11.92
N ILE A 135 -2.41 -14.31 10.77
CA ILE A 135 -1.62 -14.35 9.53
C ILE A 135 -0.31 -13.58 9.69
N PHE A 136 -0.35 -12.36 10.24
CA PHE A 136 0.89 -11.59 10.47
C PHE A 136 1.77 -12.20 11.57
N GLN A 137 1.18 -12.87 12.57
CA GLN A 137 1.93 -13.63 13.58
C GLN A 137 2.69 -14.80 12.92
N ASP A 138 2.02 -15.57 12.06
CA ASP A 138 2.64 -16.65 11.31
C ASP A 138 3.79 -16.15 10.42
N PHE A 139 3.62 -14.98 9.78
CA PHE A 139 4.71 -14.35 9.03
C PHE A 139 5.88 -13.93 9.91
N ALA A 140 5.62 -13.43 11.11
CA ALA A 140 6.67 -13.07 12.06
C ALA A 140 7.45 -14.28 12.58
N GLU A 141 6.82 -15.46 12.65
CA GLU A 141 7.47 -16.71 13.08
C GLU A 141 8.25 -17.38 11.94
N LYS A 142 7.71 -17.34 10.71
CA LYS A 142 8.31 -18.01 9.55
C LYS A 142 9.39 -17.18 8.85
N TYR A 143 9.31 -15.85 8.94
CA TYR A 143 10.17 -14.92 8.22
C TYR A 143 10.78 -13.87 9.16
N PRO A 144 11.86 -13.19 8.75
CA PRO A 144 12.39 -12.07 9.51
C PRO A 144 11.31 -11.01 9.77
N MET A 145 11.25 -10.52 11.01
CA MET A 145 10.29 -9.49 11.41
C MET A 145 10.62 -8.16 10.71
N THR A 146 9.97 -7.92 9.56
CA THR A 146 10.10 -6.69 8.76
C THR A 146 9.21 -5.59 9.31
N GLY A 147 9.49 -4.34 8.91
CA GLY A 147 8.62 -3.20 9.26
C GLY A 147 7.17 -3.42 8.82
N MET A 148 6.94 -4.03 7.65
CA MET A 148 5.58 -4.33 7.15
C MET A 148 4.83 -5.30 8.07
N VAL A 149 5.48 -6.39 8.52
CA VAL A 149 4.85 -7.38 9.41
C VAL A 149 4.55 -6.76 10.77
N LEU A 150 5.49 -5.99 11.32
CA LEU A 150 5.29 -5.27 12.59
C LEU A 150 4.12 -4.29 12.52
N ASN A 151 4.06 -3.47 11.47
CA ASN A 151 2.97 -2.54 11.26
C ASN A 151 1.63 -3.27 11.06
N GLY A 152 1.59 -4.35 10.29
CA GLY A 152 0.39 -5.18 10.12
C GLY A 152 -0.14 -5.71 11.46
N LYS A 153 0.73 -6.30 12.29
CA LYS A 153 0.36 -6.75 13.64
C LYS A 153 -0.14 -5.60 14.51
N ALA A 154 0.58 -4.48 14.53
CA ALA A 154 0.20 -3.31 15.33
C ALA A 154 -1.16 -2.75 14.92
N VAL A 155 -1.45 -2.67 13.63
CA VAL A 155 -2.76 -2.24 13.10
C VAL A 155 -3.85 -3.19 13.60
N CYS A 156 -3.65 -4.51 13.52
CA CYS A 156 -4.60 -5.46 14.09
C CYS A 156 -4.80 -5.26 15.61
N CYS A 157 -3.73 -5.05 16.39
CA CYS A 157 -3.83 -4.76 17.82
C CYS A 157 -4.63 -3.47 18.10
N MET A 158 -4.38 -2.40 17.34
CA MET A 158 -5.14 -1.14 17.45
C MET A 158 -6.63 -1.36 17.14
N HIS A 159 -6.97 -2.14 16.11
CA HIS A 159 -8.35 -2.49 15.80
C HIS A 159 -9.04 -3.33 16.88
N MET A 160 -8.27 -4.13 17.65
CA MET A 160 -8.77 -4.88 18.81
C MET A 160 -8.85 -4.05 20.09
N GLY A 161 -8.37 -2.80 20.08
CA GLY A 161 -8.31 -1.92 21.25
C GLY A 161 -7.09 -2.13 22.15
N SER A 162 -6.16 -3.01 21.77
CA SER A 162 -4.91 -3.29 22.50
C SER A 162 -3.81 -2.31 22.11
N PHE A 163 -3.95 -1.03 22.47
CA PHE A 163 -3.03 0.02 22.04
C PHE A 163 -1.64 -0.09 22.69
N GLU A 164 -1.53 -0.61 23.92
CA GLU A 164 -0.25 -0.81 24.60
C GLU A 164 0.64 -1.85 23.91
N GLU A 165 0.03 -2.93 23.43
CA GLU A 165 0.72 -3.95 22.63
C GLU A 165 1.13 -3.39 21.27
N ALA A 166 0.23 -2.63 20.62
CA ALA A 166 0.52 -1.96 19.36
C ALA A 166 1.70 -0.99 19.47
N GLU A 167 1.77 -0.18 20.53
CA GLU A 167 2.90 0.73 20.78
C GLU A 167 4.23 -0.03 20.86
N THR A 168 4.25 -1.17 21.56
CA THR A 168 5.46 -1.99 21.70
C THR A 168 5.96 -2.48 20.34
N LEU A 169 5.05 -3.00 19.50
CA LEU A 169 5.37 -3.47 18.15
C LEU A 169 5.85 -2.31 17.24
N LEU A 170 5.22 -1.14 17.35
CA LEU A 170 5.57 0.03 16.55
C LEU A 170 6.91 0.65 16.95
N LEU A 171 7.25 0.64 18.24
CA LEU A 171 8.57 1.05 18.70
C LEU A 171 9.67 0.10 18.21
N GLU A 172 9.38 -1.21 18.12
CA GLU A 172 10.29 -2.15 17.48
C GLU A 172 10.47 -1.83 15.98
N ALA A 173 9.39 -1.53 15.27
CA ALA A 173 9.45 -1.14 13.86
C ALA A 173 10.27 0.15 13.67
N LEU A 174 10.08 1.14 14.56
CA LEU A 174 10.79 2.40 14.54
C LEU A 174 12.30 2.22 14.77
N ASN A 175 12.69 1.27 15.62
CA ASN A 175 14.10 0.94 15.86
C ASN A 175 14.76 0.29 14.63
N LYS A 176 13.98 -0.37 13.76
CA LYS A 176 14.46 -0.97 12.51
C LYS A 176 14.58 0.07 11.40
N ASP A 177 13.56 0.91 11.23
CA ASP A 177 13.59 2.04 10.30
C ASP A 177 12.86 3.25 10.90
N ALA A 178 13.64 4.22 11.34
CA ALA A 178 13.10 5.44 11.96
C ALA A 178 12.39 6.36 10.96
N LYS A 179 12.54 6.15 9.64
CA LYS A 179 11.95 7.00 8.59
C LYS A 179 10.76 6.36 7.91
N ASP A 180 10.39 5.13 8.27
CA ASP A 180 9.25 4.45 7.67
C ASP A 180 7.95 5.23 7.90
N PRO A 181 7.27 5.68 6.82
CA PRO A 181 6.09 6.54 6.94
C PRO A 181 4.92 5.84 7.64
N GLU A 182 4.72 4.55 7.39
CA GLU A 182 3.62 3.78 7.96
C GLU A 182 3.81 3.59 9.48
N THR A 183 5.02 3.28 9.93
CA THR A 183 5.37 3.21 11.36
C THR A 183 5.08 4.53 12.07
N LEU A 184 5.52 5.66 11.49
CA LEU A 184 5.28 6.98 12.06
C LEU A 184 3.78 7.30 12.12
N ALA A 185 3.04 7.00 11.04
CA ALA A 185 1.60 7.21 10.98
C ALA A 185 0.85 6.40 12.04
N ASN A 186 1.18 5.12 12.17
CA ASN A 186 0.57 4.24 13.17
C ASN A 186 0.93 4.64 14.61
N LEU A 187 2.17 5.10 14.87
CA LEU A 187 2.57 5.62 16.18
C LEU A 187 1.78 6.88 16.56
N ILE A 188 1.50 7.76 15.60
CA ILE A 188 0.71 8.97 15.86
C ILE A 188 -0.69 8.58 16.34
N VAL A 189 -1.36 7.67 15.62
CA VAL A 189 -2.71 7.19 15.98
C VAL A 189 -2.69 6.47 17.32
N CYS A 190 -1.74 5.56 17.53
CA CYS A 190 -1.61 4.80 18.78
C CYS A 190 -1.39 5.72 19.98
N ASN A 191 -0.47 6.69 19.89
CA ASN A 191 -0.20 7.63 20.97
C ASN A 191 -1.40 8.53 21.30
N LEU A 192 -2.17 8.95 20.29
CA LEU A 192 -3.39 9.72 20.51
C LEU A 192 -4.41 8.94 21.35
N HIS A 193 -4.59 7.63 21.07
CA HIS A 193 -5.46 6.76 21.87
C HIS A 193 -4.95 6.53 23.29
N LEU A 194 -3.63 6.48 23.49
CA LEU A 194 -3.00 6.36 24.82
C LEU A 194 -2.92 7.69 25.59
N GLY A 195 -3.38 8.81 25.02
CA GLY A 195 -3.27 10.14 25.63
C GLY A 195 -1.83 10.67 25.72
N LYS A 196 -0.91 10.13 24.91
CA LYS A 196 0.51 10.50 24.83
C LYS A 196 0.73 11.57 23.75
N PRO A 197 1.75 12.44 23.89
CA PRO A 197 2.08 13.40 22.85
C PRO A 197 2.57 12.69 21.56
N SER A 198 1.98 13.04 20.42
CA SER A 198 2.31 12.50 19.09
C SER A 198 2.94 13.53 18.14
N SER A 199 3.07 14.80 18.59
CA SER A 199 3.55 15.93 17.77
C SER A 199 4.94 15.73 17.18
N ARG A 200 5.84 15.05 17.90
CA ARG A 200 7.18 14.70 17.41
C ARG A 200 7.11 13.83 16.16
N TYR A 201 6.33 12.75 16.20
CA TYR A 201 6.20 11.81 15.08
C TYR A 201 5.48 12.45 13.90
N PHE A 202 4.46 13.27 14.16
CA PHE A 202 3.77 14.02 13.11
C PHE A 202 4.70 15.01 12.39
N SER A 203 5.52 15.74 13.14
CA SER A 203 6.52 16.65 12.56
C SER A 203 7.54 15.91 11.70
N GLN A 204 7.99 14.75 12.15
CA GLN A 204 8.91 13.90 11.40
C GLN A 204 8.27 13.36 10.10
N LEU A 205 7.02 12.90 10.17
CA LEU A 205 6.28 12.40 9.01
C LEU A 205 6.07 13.51 7.96
N LYS A 206 5.71 14.72 8.40
CA LYS A 206 5.53 15.88 7.51
C LYS A 206 6.83 16.28 6.78
N LEU A 207 7.97 16.13 7.45
CA LEU A 207 9.28 16.43 6.86
C LEU A 207 9.77 15.33 5.90
N SER A 208 9.54 14.05 6.22
CA SER A 208 10.04 12.93 5.41
C SER A 208 9.11 12.58 4.24
N HIS A 209 7.79 12.59 4.46
CA HIS A 209 6.78 12.14 3.50
C HIS A 209 5.57 13.10 3.51
N PRO A 210 5.70 14.31 2.93
CA PRO A 210 4.62 15.30 2.90
C PRO A 210 3.39 14.79 2.12
N ASP A 211 3.59 13.86 1.18
CA ASP A 211 2.52 13.29 0.36
C ASP A 211 1.71 12.18 1.04
N HIS A 212 2.08 11.78 2.26
CA HIS A 212 1.42 10.71 2.99
C HIS A 212 -0.06 11.04 3.29
N VAL A 213 -0.93 10.03 3.25
CA VAL A 213 -2.39 10.17 3.37
C VAL A 213 -2.78 10.88 4.67
N LEU A 214 -2.12 10.55 5.78
CA LEU A 214 -2.38 11.18 7.09
C LEU A 214 -2.07 12.68 7.07
N VAL A 215 -0.96 13.10 6.45
CA VAL A 215 -0.57 14.52 6.38
C VAL A 215 -1.57 15.29 5.53
N LYS A 216 -1.92 14.78 4.34
CA LYS A 216 -2.92 15.40 3.45
C LYS A 216 -4.28 15.52 4.11
N THR A 217 -4.74 14.46 4.78
CA THR A 217 -6.03 14.44 5.48
C THR A 217 -6.06 15.46 6.62
N THR A 218 -5.00 15.52 7.44
CA THR A 218 -4.90 16.49 8.53
C THR A 218 -4.88 17.93 8.02
N THR A 219 -4.07 18.24 7.01
CA THR A 219 -4.02 19.60 6.44
C THR A 219 -5.35 20.01 5.81
N SER A 220 -6.01 19.10 5.08
CA SER A 220 -7.35 19.36 4.55
C SER A 220 -8.39 19.58 5.66
N ALA A 221 -8.31 18.82 6.75
CA ALA A 221 -9.18 19.01 7.91
C ALA A 221 -8.94 20.35 8.62
N GLU A 222 -7.67 20.77 8.76
CA GLU A 222 -7.29 22.09 9.29
C GLU A 222 -7.88 23.23 8.43
N ASP A 223 -7.72 23.15 7.10
CA ASP A 223 -8.26 24.14 6.17
C ASP A 223 -9.79 24.19 6.20
N ASN A 224 -10.46 23.03 6.32
CA ASN A 224 -11.91 22.95 6.46
C ASN A 224 -12.39 23.59 7.76
N PHE A 225 -11.67 23.36 8.86
CA PHE A 225 -11.99 23.92 10.16
C PHE A 225 -11.85 25.44 10.17
N GLU A 226 -10.75 25.97 9.62
CA GLU A 226 -10.53 27.41 9.49
C GLU A 226 -11.61 28.08 8.63
N ARG A 227 -11.98 27.46 7.51
CA ARG A 227 -13.11 27.94 6.68
C ARG A 227 -14.43 27.95 7.44
N ALA A 228 -14.68 26.95 8.29
CA ALA A 228 -15.90 26.91 9.11
C ALA A 228 -15.91 28.02 10.17
N LEU A 229 -14.77 28.32 10.80
CA LEU A 229 -14.65 29.45 11.73
C LEU A 229 -14.96 30.78 11.05
N GLN A 230 -14.44 30.99 9.86
CA GLN A 230 -14.69 32.21 9.07
C GLN A 230 -16.14 32.35 8.60
N ALA A 231 -16.87 31.24 8.43
CA ALA A 231 -18.28 31.26 8.05
C ALA A 231 -19.23 31.55 9.23
N VAL A 232 -18.75 31.37 10.47
CA VAL A 232 -19.50 31.62 11.71
C VAL A 232 -19.19 32.99 12.31
N ALA A 233 -18.07 33.61 11.93
CA ALA A 233 -17.67 34.97 12.28
C ALA A 233 -18.39 36.02 11.42
#